data_AF-A0A7W4BQJ8-F1
#
_entry.id   AF-A0A7W4BQJ8-F1
#
_cell.length_a   1.000
_cell.length_b   1.000
_cell.length_c   1.000
_cell.angle_alpha   90.00
_cell.angle_beta   90.00
_cell.angle_gamma   90.00
#
_symmetry.space_group_name_H-M   'P 1'
#
loop_
_entity.id
_entity.type
_entity.pdbx_description
1 polymer ?
#
loop_
_entity_poly.entity_id
_entity_poly.type
_entity_poly.pdbx_seq_one_letter_code
_entity_poly.pdbx_strand_id
1 'polypeptide(L)'
;MIKIITPLMLAISLTSVTCAANLDSVPLPADFKYSLQIADDYPLIQTGYVAQSITKVSAFYQQALGKSELIIGDNKRRTLFYTIDKKTVRISLYARDYRTEIAIMITQP
;
A
#
# COMPACT_ATOMS: atom_id res chain seq x y z
N MET A 1 -18.33 -49.43 30.58
CA MET A 1 -18.54 -49.17 29.14
C MET A 1 -18.25 -47.70 28.88
N ILE A 2 -17.41 -47.43 27.88
CA ILE A 2 -16.60 -46.22 27.70
C ILE A 2 -17.45 -45.02 27.25
N LYS A 3 -17.25 -43.89 27.92
CA LYS A 3 -17.79 -42.56 27.59
C LYS A 3 -17.18 -42.08 26.27
N ILE A 4 -17.95 -41.98 25.21
CA ILE A 4 -17.51 -41.36 23.94
C ILE A 4 -17.96 -39.90 23.98
N ILE A 5 -17.19 -39.10 24.71
CA ILE A 5 -17.28 -37.64 24.70
C ILE A 5 -16.30 -37.17 23.62
N THR A 6 -16.86 -36.55 22.56
CA THR A 6 -16.21 -35.65 21.58
C THR A 6 -14.96 -36.14 20.83
N PRO A 7 -15.06 -36.18 19.48
CA PRO A 7 -13.99 -35.62 18.67
C PRO A 7 -14.56 -34.76 17.54
N LEU A 8 -15.48 -33.83 17.83
CA LEU A 8 -15.91 -32.82 16.82
C LEU A 8 -15.18 -31.47 17.01
N MET A 9 -14.37 -31.35 18.07
CA MET A 9 -13.80 -30.06 18.52
C MET A 9 -12.29 -29.92 18.24
N LEU A 10 -11.74 -30.68 17.28
CA LEU A 10 -10.30 -30.67 16.97
C LEU A 10 -9.98 -30.31 15.50
N ALA A 11 -10.91 -29.69 14.77
CA ALA A 11 -10.75 -29.36 13.35
C ALA A 11 -10.76 -27.85 13.03
N ILE A 12 -10.68 -26.97 14.04
CA ILE A 12 -10.78 -25.50 13.85
C ILE A 12 -9.43 -24.77 14.03
N SER A 13 -8.35 -25.45 14.42
CA SER A 13 -7.16 -24.78 14.96
C SER A 13 -6.05 -24.37 13.98
N LEU A 14 -6.22 -24.42 12.65
CA LEU A 14 -5.10 -24.15 11.72
C LEU A 14 -5.40 -23.29 10.49
N THR A 15 -6.46 -22.47 10.48
CA THR A 15 -6.53 -21.38 9.50
C THR A 15 -5.70 -20.20 10.01
N SER A 16 -4.38 -20.36 10.06
CA SER A 16 -3.47 -19.22 10.07
C SER A 16 -3.66 -18.50 8.74
N VAL A 17 -4.49 -17.46 8.73
CA VAL A 17 -4.65 -16.58 7.57
C VAL A 17 -3.28 -15.93 7.36
N THR A 18 -2.49 -16.48 6.46
CA THR A 18 -1.27 -15.83 6.01
C THR A 18 -1.73 -14.60 5.26
N CYS A 19 -1.68 -13.44 5.91
CA CYS A 19 -1.91 -12.17 5.25
C CYS A 19 -0.68 -11.90 4.38
N ALA A 20 -0.63 -12.52 3.21
CA ALA A 20 0.43 -12.30 2.24
C ALA A 20 0.59 -10.79 2.02
N ALA A 21 1.82 -10.32 2.14
CA ALA A 21 2.14 -8.93 1.86
C ALA A 21 1.92 -8.71 0.35
N ASN A 22 1.09 -7.74 -0.02
CA ASN A 22 0.74 -7.50 -1.42
C ASN A 22 0.60 -5.99 -1.70
N LEU A 23 1.25 -5.55 -2.77
CA LEU A 23 1.25 -4.18 -3.29
C LEU A 23 0.01 -3.85 -4.15
N ASP A 24 -0.78 -4.83 -4.56
CA ASP A 24 -1.97 -4.69 -5.41
C ASP A 24 -3.07 -3.78 -4.82
N SER A 25 -2.99 -3.50 -3.52
CA SER A 25 -3.90 -2.59 -2.82
C SER A 25 -3.70 -1.11 -3.18
N VAL A 26 -2.58 -0.75 -3.82
CA VAL A 26 -2.28 0.64 -4.20
C VAL A 26 -2.24 0.77 -5.72
N PRO A 27 -3.18 1.51 -6.34
CA PRO A 27 -3.24 1.67 -7.79
C PRO A 27 -2.05 2.49 -8.30
N LEU A 28 -1.64 2.24 -9.54
CA LEU A 28 -0.52 2.94 -10.18
C LEU A 28 -1.02 3.78 -11.37
N PRO A 29 -0.45 4.98 -11.59
CA PRO A 29 -0.72 5.72 -12.81
C PRO A 29 -0.35 4.91 -14.06
N ALA A 30 -1.10 5.08 -15.15
CA ALA A 30 -0.92 4.29 -16.37
C ALA A 30 0.49 4.40 -16.99
N ASP A 31 1.17 5.53 -16.79
CA ASP A 31 2.52 5.79 -17.30
C ASP A 31 3.65 5.46 -16.30
N PHE A 32 3.33 4.82 -15.16
CA PHE A 32 4.29 4.50 -14.11
C PHE A 32 5.44 3.62 -14.62
N LYS A 33 6.68 4.05 -14.33
CA LYS A 33 7.91 3.31 -14.60
C LYS A 33 8.56 2.91 -13.29
N TYR A 34 8.72 1.60 -13.08
CA TYR A 34 9.34 1.05 -11.88
C TYR A 34 10.83 1.40 -11.80
N SER A 35 11.28 1.70 -10.58
CA SER A 35 12.70 1.87 -10.23
C SER A 35 13.15 0.81 -9.21
N LEU A 36 12.30 0.48 -8.22
CA LEU A 36 12.57 -0.53 -7.20
C LEU A 36 11.25 -1.12 -6.70
N GLN A 37 11.25 -2.41 -6.39
CA GLN A 37 10.15 -3.08 -5.72
C GLN A 37 10.70 -4.07 -4.69
N ILE A 38 10.21 -3.99 -3.46
CA ILE A 38 10.48 -4.90 -2.34
C ILE A 38 9.12 -5.33 -1.83
N ALA A 39 8.75 -6.59 -2.10
CA ALA A 39 7.40 -7.11 -1.86
C ALA A 39 7.38 -8.38 -0.97
N ASP A 40 8.56 -8.85 -0.53
CA ASP A 40 8.69 -10.14 0.16
C ASP A 40 8.32 -10.05 1.65
N ASP A 41 8.49 -8.88 2.27
CA ASP A 41 8.15 -8.61 3.67
C ASP A 41 7.83 -7.12 3.90
N TYR A 42 7.21 -6.80 5.04
CA TYR A 42 6.98 -5.43 5.45
C TYR A 42 8.28 -4.76 5.96
N PRO A 43 8.52 -3.47 5.66
CA PRO A 43 7.69 -2.60 4.83
C PRO A 43 7.76 -3.00 3.36
N LEU A 44 6.60 -3.05 2.70
CA LEU A 44 6.56 -3.18 1.24
C LEU A 44 6.92 -1.83 0.65
N ILE A 45 7.86 -1.81 -0.26
CA ILE A 45 8.36 -0.59 -0.88
C ILE A 45 8.25 -0.72 -2.38
N GLN A 46 7.60 0.26 -3.01
CA GLN A 46 7.57 0.37 -4.45
C GLN A 46 7.90 1.79 -4.86
N THR A 47 8.95 1.96 -5.66
CA THR A 47 9.35 3.26 -6.19
C THR A 47 9.36 3.27 -7.70
N GLY A 48 9.12 4.45 -8.25
CA GLY A 48 9.09 4.66 -9.68
C GLY A 48 8.87 6.12 -10.01
N TYR A 49 8.53 6.41 -11.25
CA TYR A 49 8.26 7.77 -11.70
C TYR A 49 7.22 7.81 -12.82
N VAL A 50 6.64 8.99 -12.98
CA VAL A 50 5.68 9.34 -14.04
C VAL A 50 6.01 10.70 -14.63
N ALA A 51 5.55 11.00 -15.84
CA ALA A 51 5.73 12.31 -16.45
C ALA A 51 4.76 13.37 -15.88
N GLN A 52 3.72 12.92 -15.18
CA GLN A 52 2.69 13.78 -14.61
C GLN A 52 3.21 14.62 -13.44
N SER A 53 2.63 15.79 -13.19
CA SER A 53 2.97 16.65 -12.06
C SER A 53 2.47 16.09 -10.73
N ILE A 54 3.07 16.50 -9.61
CA ILE A 54 2.63 16.13 -8.25
C ILE A 54 1.13 16.35 -8.06
N THR A 55 0.59 17.47 -8.55
CA THR A 55 -0.84 17.77 -8.43
C THR A 55 -1.71 16.73 -9.13
N LYS A 56 -1.36 16.33 -10.36
CA LYS A 56 -2.10 15.31 -11.12
C LYS A 56 -1.98 13.93 -10.46
N VAL A 57 -0.79 13.57 -10.00
CA VAL A 57 -0.56 12.31 -9.29
C VAL A 57 -1.30 12.26 -7.96
N SER A 58 -1.33 13.37 -7.22
CA SER A 58 -2.11 13.49 -5.98
C SER A 58 -3.60 13.27 -6.27
N ALA A 59 -4.13 13.93 -7.31
CA ALA A 59 -5.52 13.80 -7.71
C ALA A 59 -5.86 12.36 -8.14
N PHE A 60 -4.96 11.69 -8.87
CA PHE A 60 -5.11 10.27 -9.22
C PHE A 60 -5.30 9.40 -7.98
N TYR A 61 -4.41 9.52 -6.98
CA TYR A 61 -4.54 8.73 -5.75
C TYR A 61 -5.79 9.08 -4.97
N GLN A 62 -6.15 10.36 -4.88
CA GLN A 62 -7.36 10.78 -4.17
C GLN A 62 -8.65 10.31 -4.87
N GLN A 63 -8.64 10.21 -6.20
CA GLN A 63 -9.77 9.66 -6.95
C GLN A 63 -9.90 8.15 -6.76
N ALA A 64 -8.77 7.44 -6.74
CA ALA A 64 -8.76 5.98 -6.67
C ALA A 64 -8.91 5.42 -5.25
N LEU A 65 -8.37 6.12 -4.25
CA LEU A 65 -8.33 5.68 -2.84
C LEU A 65 -9.24 6.52 -1.93
N GLY A 66 -9.88 7.57 -2.45
CA GLY A 66 -10.64 8.53 -1.67
C GLY A 66 -9.77 9.61 -1.02
N LYS A 67 -10.34 10.36 -0.08
CA LYS A 67 -9.60 11.44 0.60
C LYS A 67 -8.53 10.86 1.54
N SER A 68 -7.28 11.26 1.37
CA SER A 68 -6.19 10.94 2.31
C SER A 68 -6.48 11.49 3.71
N GLU A 69 -6.05 10.75 4.73
CA GLU A 69 -6.14 11.14 6.14
C GLU A 69 -5.29 12.38 6.44
N LEU A 70 -4.12 12.44 5.82
CA LEU A 70 -3.18 13.55 5.95
C LEU A 70 -2.46 13.81 4.63
N ILE A 71 -2.23 15.09 4.34
CA ILE A 71 -1.37 15.55 3.26
C ILE A 71 -0.34 16.49 3.87
N ILE A 72 0.94 16.22 3.62
CA ILE A 72 2.06 17.07 4.05
C ILE A 72 2.81 17.56 2.82
N GLY A 73 3.26 18.81 2.84
CA GLY A 73 4.15 19.38 1.84
C GLY A 73 3.46 20.21 0.76
N ASP A 74 4.15 20.41 -0.37
CA ASP A 74 3.82 21.36 -1.43
C ASP A 74 3.85 20.70 -2.83
N ASN A 75 4.00 21.50 -3.89
CA ASN A 75 4.04 20.99 -5.28
C ASN A 75 5.44 20.54 -5.73
N LYS A 76 6.45 20.58 -4.85
CA LYS A 76 7.80 20.01 -5.08
C LYS A 76 8.01 18.72 -4.30
N ARG A 77 7.45 18.63 -3.09
CA ARG A 77 7.49 17.44 -2.25
C ARG A 77 6.15 17.29 -1.53
N ARG A 78 5.45 16.19 -1.75
CA ARG A 78 4.16 15.92 -1.11
C ARG A 78 4.09 14.50 -0.60
N THR A 79 3.53 14.29 0.57
CA THR A 79 3.22 12.95 1.08
C THR A 79 1.75 12.84 1.37
N LEU A 80 1.13 11.75 0.89
CA LEU A 80 -0.25 11.37 1.18
C LEU A 80 -0.25 10.15 2.10
N PHE A 81 -1.11 10.18 3.11
CA PHE A 81 -1.28 9.10 4.09
C PHE A 81 -2.69 8.51 4.00
N TYR A 82 -2.76 7.18 3.96
CA TYR A 82 -4.01 6.42 3.92
C TYR A 82 -3.92 5.20 4.85
N THR A 83 -5.07 4.77 5.37
CA THR A 83 -5.26 3.43 5.92
C THR A 83 -6.10 2.61 4.94
N ILE A 84 -5.54 1.51 4.43
CA ILE A 84 -6.22 0.59 3.52
C ILE A 84 -6.15 -0.81 4.13
N ASP A 85 -7.30 -1.44 4.38
CA ASP A 85 -7.38 -2.78 5.00
C ASP A 85 -6.54 -2.92 6.29
N LYS A 86 -6.59 -1.92 7.17
CA LYS A 86 -5.81 -1.82 8.42
C LYS A 86 -4.28 -1.73 8.22
N LYS A 87 -3.81 -1.48 7.01
CA LYS A 87 -2.40 -1.19 6.69
C LYS A 87 -2.21 0.30 6.50
N THR A 88 -1.08 0.81 6.94
CA THR A 88 -0.70 2.21 6.71
C THR A 88 0.00 2.31 5.36
N VAL A 89 -0.51 3.17 4.49
CA VAL A 89 0.04 3.45 3.17
C VAL A 89 0.54 4.89 3.14
N ARG A 90 1.85 5.04 2.89
CA ARG A 90 2.51 6.32 2.67
C ARG A 90 2.93 6.44 1.23
N ILE A 91 2.41 7.45 0.53
CA ILE A 91 2.77 7.76 -0.85
C ILE A 91 3.53 9.09 -0.85
N SER A 92 4.84 9.04 -1.05
CA SER A 92 5.69 10.22 -1.18
C SER A 92 5.91 10.57 -2.64
N LEU A 93 5.71 11.83 -2.98
CA LEU A 93 5.81 12.41 -4.31
C LEU A 93 6.92 13.45 -4.32
N TYR A 94 7.86 13.34 -5.26
CA TYR A 94 8.98 14.28 -5.40
C TYR A 94 9.06 14.76 -6.85
N ALA A 95 9.00 16.07 -7.05
CA ALA A 95 9.22 16.67 -8.37
C ALA A 95 10.73 16.66 -8.64
N ARG A 96 11.13 16.02 -9.74
CA ARG A 96 12.51 15.97 -10.18
C ARG A 96 12.55 16.21 -11.69
N ASP A 97 13.10 17.34 -12.08
CA ASP A 97 13.14 17.78 -13.48
C ASP A 97 11.73 17.75 -14.13
N TYR A 98 11.55 16.93 -15.16
CA TYR A 98 10.33 16.76 -15.93
C TYR A 98 9.46 15.57 -15.47
N ARG A 99 9.74 14.99 -14.30
CA ARG A 99 9.02 13.83 -13.76
C ARG A 99 8.64 13.99 -12.30
N THR A 100 7.64 13.24 -11.88
CA THR A 100 7.33 13.02 -10.47
C THR A 100 7.81 11.63 -10.08
N GLU A 101 8.75 11.57 -9.14
CA GLU A 101 9.12 10.34 -8.47
C GLU A 101 8.06 10.00 -7.41
N ILE A 102 7.70 8.73 -7.35
CA ILE A 102 6.67 8.19 -6.46
C ILE A 102 7.33 7.09 -5.65
N ALA A 103 7.22 7.19 -4.33
CA ALA A 103 7.63 6.15 -3.40
C ALA A 103 6.43 5.75 -2.54
N ILE A 104 5.98 4.51 -2.72
CA ILE A 104 4.89 3.88 -1.99
C ILE A 104 5.52 3.00 -0.92
N MET A 105 5.09 3.18 0.32
CA MET A 105 5.45 2.32 1.43
C MET A 105 4.18 1.82 2.11
N ILE A 106 4.06 0.52 2.29
CA ILE A 106 2.98 -0.11 3.05
C ILE A 106 3.59 -0.72 4.31
N THR A 107 3.02 -0.41 5.46
CA THR A 107 3.40 -1.00 6.76
C THR A 107 2.19 -1.60 7.46
N GLN A 108 2.43 -2.60 8.29
CA GLN A 108 1.44 -3.08 9.25
C GLN A 108 1.61 -2.31 10.58
N PRO A 109 0.52 -2.06 11.32
CA PRO A 109 0.55 -1.49 12.66
C PRO A 109 1.24 -2.42 13.68
#